data_AF-A0A942Y319-F1
#
_entry.id   AF-A0A942Y319-F1
#
_cell.length_a   1.000
_cell.length_b   1.000
_cell.length_c   1.000
_cell.angle_alpha   90.00
_cell.angle_beta   90.00
_cell.angle_gamma   90.00
#
_symmetry.space_group_name_H-M   'P 1'
#
loop_
_entity.id
_entity.type
_entity.pdbx_description
1 polymer ?
#
loop_
_entity_poly.entity_id
_entity_poly.type
_entity_poly.pdbx_seq_one_letter_code
_entity_poly.pdbx_strand_id
1 'polypeptide(L)'
;MNHPIVDQIMLTGYPKDMAAQPEFNGIDFMQCEILTGDRIVIDEGEIILAEHLDGYLQGEHEFQFFQGRYPGKDYYGNEIEIGDRLAYDSKKENIINMEWDDDFEAYLVTQYEMKFTIAE
;
A
#
# COMPACT_ATOMS: atom_id res chain seq x y z
N MET A 1 27.02 -37.85 16.02
CA MET A 1 27.65 -36.55 15.76
C MET A 1 26.53 -35.58 15.42
N ASN A 2 26.42 -34.48 16.16
CA ASN A 2 25.47 -33.43 15.84
C ASN A 2 25.88 -32.74 14.53
N HIS A 3 24.90 -32.22 13.79
CA HIS A 3 25.16 -31.43 12.61
C HIS A 3 25.81 -30.10 13.04
N PRO A 4 26.86 -29.59 12.36
CA PRO A 4 27.60 -28.39 12.79
C PRO A 4 26.73 -27.15 13.07
N ILE A 5 25.60 -27.04 12.37
CA ILE A 5 24.61 -25.97 12.57
C ILE A 5 23.96 -26.05 13.97
N VAL A 6 23.65 -27.26 14.46
CA VAL A 6 22.99 -27.47 15.75
C VAL A 6 23.93 -27.10 16.89
N ASP A 7 25.19 -27.55 16.84
CA ASP A 7 26.17 -27.23 17.88
C ASP A 7 26.44 -25.71 17.96
N GLN A 8 26.34 -25.00 16.83
CA GLN A 8 26.48 -23.56 16.80
C GLN A 8 25.26 -22.81 17.33
N ILE A 9 24.04 -23.26 17.01
CA ILE A 9 22.81 -22.68 17.60
C ILE A 9 22.84 -22.87 19.12
N MET A 10 23.30 -24.02 19.60
CA MET A 10 23.46 -24.27 21.03
C MET A 10 24.52 -23.37 21.69
N LEU A 11 25.55 -22.93 20.94
CA LEU A 11 26.61 -22.07 21.44
C LEU A 11 26.25 -20.58 21.41
N THR A 12 25.58 -20.12 20.34
CA THR A 12 25.38 -18.70 20.05
C THR A 12 23.92 -18.26 20.15
N GLY A 13 22.98 -19.20 20.22
CA GLY A 13 21.55 -18.94 20.13
C GLY A 13 21.02 -18.71 18.71
N TYR A 14 21.90 -18.60 17.69
CA TYR A 14 21.51 -18.25 16.33
C TYR A 14 22.21 -19.13 15.27
N PRO A 15 21.56 -19.42 14.12
CA PRO A 15 22.22 -20.07 12.99
C PRO A 15 23.34 -19.19 12.41
N LYS A 16 24.41 -19.81 11.91
CA LYS A 16 25.55 -19.11 11.27
C LYS A 16 25.14 -18.25 10.08
N ASP A 17 24.21 -18.79 9.31
CA ASP A 17 23.79 -18.25 8.02
C ASP A 17 22.40 -17.61 8.17
N MET A 18 22.25 -16.72 9.17
CA MET A 18 21.13 -15.80 9.16
C MET A 18 21.31 -14.87 7.96
N ALA A 19 20.44 -15.01 6.96
CA ALA A 19 20.33 -14.03 5.89
C ALA A 19 20.06 -12.65 6.50
N ALA A 20 20.65 -11.60 5.92
CA ALA A 20 20.37 -10.23 6.33
C ALA A 20 18.86 -9.98 6.20
N GLN A 21 18.22 -9.55 7.28
CA GLN A 21 16.84 -9.10 7.27
C GLN A 21 16.81 -7.65 6.81
N PRO A 22 15.77 -7.22 6.07
CA PRO A 22 15.54 -5.81 5.78
C PRO A 22 15.51 -4.99 7.08
N GLU A 23 16.01 -3.76 7.03
CA GLU A 23 16.05 -2.88 8.21
C GLU A 23 14.63 -2.41 8.56
N PHE A 24 14.26 -2.56 9.83
CA PHE A 24 12.97 -2.12 10.36
C PHE A 24 12.87 -0.59 10.32
N ASN A 25 11.80 -0.09 9.71
CA ASN A 25 11.56 1.34 9.48
C ASN A 25 10.21 1.81 10.04
N GLY A 26 9.81 1.26 11.18
CA GLY A 26 8.60 1.67 11.89
C GLY A 26 7.41 0.76 11.64
N ILE A 27 6.23 1.28 11.95
CA ILE A 27 4.97 0.56 11.91
C ILE A 27 3.96 1.44 11.17
N ASP A 28 3.16 0.84 10.30
CA ASP A 28 2.11 1.52 9.56
C ASP A 28 0.84 1.72 10.39
N PHE A 29 -0.13 2.41 9.80
CA PHE A 29 -1.45 2.64 10.41
C PHE A 29 -2.16 1.35 10.87
N MET A 30 -1.99 0.24 10.15
CA MET A 30 -2.60 -1.06 10.47
C MET A 30 -1.81 -1.87 11.51
N GLN A 31 -0.80 -1.27 12.13
CA GLN A 31 0.10 -1.92 13.09
C GLN A 31 0.99 -3.01 12.46
N CYS A 32 1.24 -2.92 11.15
CA CYS A 32 2.16 -3.80 10.42
C CYS A 32 3.55 -3.17 10.34
N GLU A 33 4.59 -4.01 10.38
CA GLU A 33 5.97 -3.55 10.28
C GLU A 33 6.23 -2.96 8.88
N ILE A 34 6.90 -1.81 8.85
CA ILE A 34 7.44 -1.22 7.63
C ILE A 34 8.92 -1.58 7.59
N LEU A 35 9.37 -2.09 6.45
CA LEU A 35 10.75 -2.42 6.19
C LEU A 35 11.36 -1.43 5.18
N THR A 36 12.67 -1.25 5.26
CA THR A 36 13.42 -0.45 4.30
C THR A 36 13.22 -1.01 2.90
N GLY A 37 12.84 -0.15 1.95
CA GLY A 37 12.48 -0.53 0.59
C GLY A 37 10.98 -0.71 0.34
N ASP A 38 10.14 -0.69 1.38
CA ASP A 38 8.69 -0.79 1.21
C ASP A 38 8.11 0.48 0.60
N ARG A 39 7.11 0.33 -0.28
CA ARG A 39 6.34 1.46 -0.81
C ARG A 39 5.34 1.90 0.25
N ILE A 40 5.43 3.18 0.62
CA ILE A 40 4.59 3.79 1.64
C ILE A 40 3.88 5.01 1.09
N VAL A 41 2.76 5.34 1.73
CA VAL A 41 1.96 6.54 1.50
C VAL A 41 1.91 7.31 2.80
N ILE A 42 2.12 8.62 2.74
CA ILE A 42 2.00 9.52 3.89
C ILE A 42 0.77 10.39 3.69
N ASP A 43 -0.12 10.37 4.68
CA ASP A 43 -1.33 11.17 4.70
C ASP A 43 -1.49 11.87 6.05
N GLU A 44 -1.53 13.21 6.05
CA GLU A 44 -1.59 14.05 7.26
C GLU A 44 -0.60 13.69 8.40
N GLY A 45 0.48 12.98 8.10
CA GLY A 45 1.49 12.51 9.06
C GLY A 45 1.39 11.04 9.44
N GLU A 46 0.31 10.35 9.06
CA GLU A 46 0.18 8.90 9.15
C GLU A 46 0.96 8.23 8.03
N ILE A 47 1.58 7.08 8.33
CA ILE A 47 2.34 6.28 7.36
C ILE A 47 1.57 4.99 7.08
N ILE A 48 1.33 4.70 5.81
CA ILE A 48 0.51 3.58 5.36
C ILE A 48 1.33 2.76 4.37
N LEU A 49 1.41 1.44 4.55
CA LEU A 49 1.95 0.56 3.53
C LEU A 49 1.06 0.62 2.28
N ALA A 50 1.65 0.69 1.08
CA ALA A 50 0.86 0.83 -0.14
C ALA A 50 -0.15 -0.31 -0.35
N GLU A 51 0.14 -1.52 0.16
CA GLU A 51 -0.79 -2.65 0.15
C GLU A 51 -2.02 -2.49 1.07
N HIS A 52 -1.92 -1.62 2.08
CA HIS A 52 -2.99 -1.31 3.02
C HIS A 52 -3.77 -0.05 2.65
N LEU A 53 -3.37 0.65 1.59
CA LEU A 53 -3.94 1.93 1.17
C LEU A 53 -5.45 1.85 0.96
N ASP A 54 -5.96 0.81 0.28
CA ASP A 54 -7.39 0.71 0.02
C ASP A 54 -8.22 0.64 1.31
N GLY A 55 -7.76 -0.15 2.29
CA GLY A 55 -8.44 -0.28 3.58
C GLY A 55 -8.40 1.01 4.39
N TYR A 56 -7.26 1.71 4.35
CA TYR A 56 -7.12 3.04 4.95
C TYR A 56 -8.09 4.04 4.31
N LEU A 57 -8.15 4.10 2.97
CA LEU A 57 -9.03 5.01 2.23
C LEU A 57 -10.51 4.71 2.46
N GLN A 58 -10.89 3.44 2.63
CA GLN A 58 -12.26 3.06 3.02
C GLN A 58 -12.63 3.61 4.40
N GLY A 59 -11.72 3.49 5.37
CA GLY A 59 -11.97 3.88 6.76
C GLY A 59 -11.94 5.39 6.97
N GLU A 60 -10.85 6.04 6.58
CA GLU A 60 -10.58 7.44 6.90
C GLU A 60 -11.13 8.42 5.84
N HIS A 61 -11.21 7.97 4.58
CA HIS A 61 -11.59 8.81 3.44
C HIS A 61 -12.91 8.44 2.76
N GLU A 62 -13.65 7.45 3.30
CA GLU A 62 -14.96 7.03 2.80
C GLU A 62 -14.95 6.58 1.32
N PHE A 63 -13.82 6.04 0.86
CA PHE A 63 -13.74 5.46 -0.48
C PHE A 63 -14.55 4.17 -0.58
N GLN A 64 -15.09 3.92 -1.75
CA GLN A 64 -15.70 2.65 -2.11
C GLN A 64 -15.00 2.07 -3.32
N PHE A 65 -14.63 0.79 -3.25
CA PHE A 65 -13.95 0.09 -4.33
C PHE A 65 -14.88 -0.96 -4.93
N PHE A 66 -15.02 -0.96 -6.26
CA PHE A 66 -15.91 -1.87 -6.98
C PHE A 66 -15.49 -2.05 -8.43
N GLN A 67 -16.15 -2.98 -9.12
CA GLN A 67 -15.96 -3.18 -10.56
C GLN A 67 -17.00 -2.40 -11.37
N GLY A 68 -16.56 -1.82 -12.48
CA GLY A 68 -17.40 -1.16 -13.47
C GLY A 68 -18.49 -2.10 -13.99
N ARG A 69 -19.74 -1.64 -13.92
CA ARG A 69 -20.91 -2.40 -14.41
C ARG A 69 -21.50 -1.83 -15.69
N TYR A 70 -21.17 -0.59 -15.99
CA TYR A 70 -21.69 0.15 -17.13
C TYR A 70 -20.58 1.04 -17.68
N PRO A 71 -20.56 1.26 -19.01
CA PRO A 71 -19.60 2.18 -19.60
C PRO A 71 -19.85 3.62 -19.12
N GLY A 72 -18.78 4.38 -18.99
CA GLY A 72 -18.84 5.75 -18.49
C GLY A 72 -17.55 6.51 -18.70
N LYS A 73 -17.42 7.64 -18.00
CA LYS A 73 -16.17 8.38 -17.90
C LYS A 73 -15.82 8.61 -16.44
N ASP A 74 -14.53 8.55 -16.14
CA ASP A 74 -14.02 8.83 -14.82
C ASP A 74 -13.74 10.34 -14.61
N TYR A 75 -13.14 10.67 -13.47
CA TYR A 75 -12.75 12.02 -13.10
C TYR A 75 -11.83 12.71 -14.11
N TYR A 76 -10.92 11.97 -14.75
CA TYR A 76 -10.01 12.50 -15.78
C TYR A 76 -10.63 12.50 -17.18
N GLY A 77 -11.85 11.98 -17.31
CA GLY A 77 -12.53 11.85 -18.58
C GLY A 77 -12.11 10.62 -19.39
N ASN A 78 -11.35 9.71 -18.78
CA ASN A 78 -10.96 8.41 -19.32
C ASN A 78 -12.19 7.50 -19.37
N GLU A 79 -12.21 6.58 -20.33
CA GLU A 79 -13.32 5.65 -20.47
C GLU A 79 -13.31 4.65 -19.30
N ILE A 80 -14.51 4.36 -18.79
CA ILE A 80 -14.76 3.27 -17.86
C ILE A 80 -15.37 2.14 -18.67
N GLU A 81 -14.75 0.98 -18.64
CA GLU A 81 -15.26 -0.25 -19.22
C GLU A 81 -15.90 -1.17 -18.17
N ILE A 82 -16.64 -2.16 -18.64
CA ILE A 82 -17.24 -3.17 -17.76
C ILE A 82 -16.13 -4.10 -17.28
N GLY A 83 -15.97 -4.21 -15.97
CA GLY A 83 -14.93 -5.02 -15.33
C GLY A 83 -13.79 -4.21 -14.74
N ASP A 84 -13.61 -2.96 -15.18
CA ASP A 84 -12.56 -2.06 -14.66
C ASP A 84 -12.67 -1.91 -13.15
N ARG A 85 -11.52 -1.89 -12.48
CA ARG A 85 -11.46 -1.57 -11.06
C ARG A 85 -11.66 -0.06 -10.87
N LEU A 86 -12.64 0.31 -10.05
CA LEU A 86 -13.01 1.69 -9.81
C LEU A 86 -12.91 2.04 -8.34
N ALA A 87 -12.48 3.27 -8.07
CA ALA A 87 -12.54 3.90 -6.77
C ALA A 87 -13.57 5.04 -6.82
N TYR A 88 -14.53 5.04 -5.90
CA TYR A 88 -15.47 6.13 -5.72
C TYR A 88 -15.15 6.88 -4.42
N ASP A 89 -14.80 8.14 -4.56
CA ASP A 89 -14.60 9.08 -3.46
C ASP A 89 -15.95 9.66 -3.05
N SER A 90 -16.50 9.18 -1.94
CA SER A 90 -17.82 9.64 -1.46
C SER A 90 -17.79 11.09 -0.98
N LYS A 91 -16.64 11.61 -0.52
CA LYS A 91 -16.51 12.99 -0.01
C LYS A 91 -16.51 14.01 -1.14
N LYS A 92 -15.94 13.65 -2.29
CA LYS A 92 -15.84 14.53 -3.48
C LYS A 92 -16.79 14.16 -4.62
N GLU A 93 -17.54 13.07 -4.47
CA GLU A 93 -18.46 12.51 -5.47
C GLU A 93 -17.79 12.18 -6.81
N ASN A 94 -16.51 11.78 -6.78
CA ASN A 94 -15.73 11.44 -7.97
C ASN A 94 -15.56 9.93 -8.12
N ILE A 95 -15.51 9.47 -9.37
CA ILE A 95 -15.14 8.09 -9.71
C ILE A 95 -13.82 8.09 -10.47
N ILE A 96 -12.90 7.22 -10.09
CA ILE A 96 -11.57 7.11 -10.67
C ILE A 96 -11.40 5.70 -11.23
N ASN A 97 -10.96 5.61 -12.49
CA ASN A 97 -10.55 4.33 -13.05
C ASN A 97 -9.16 3.96 -12.53
N MET A 98 -9.02 2.77 -11.95
CA MET A 98 -7.77 2.29 -11.35
C MET A 98 -6.96 1.38 -12.28
N GLU A 99 -7.43 1.12 -13.50
CA GLU A 99 -6.70 0.29 -14.49
C GLU A 99 -5.50 1.02 -15.11
N TRP A 100 -5.42 2.34 -14.93
CA TRP A 100 -4.31 3.17 -15.42
C TRP A 100 -3.38 3.47 -14.24
N ASP A 101 -2.15 2.96 -14.33
CA ASP A 101 -1.25 2.76 -13.19
C ASP A 101 -0.93 4.01 -12.34
N ASP A 102 -1.24 5.22 -12.80
CA ASP A 102 -0.94 6.47 -12.09
C ASP A 102 -2.16 7.35 -11.79
N ASP A 103 -3.33 7.11 -12.39
CA ASP A 103 -4.47 8.05 -12.28
C ASP A 103 -4.99 8.15 -10.84
N PHE A 104 -5.08 7.00 -10.17
CA PHE A 104 -5.53 6.93 -8.79
C PHE A 104 -4.52 7.56 -7.82
N GLU A 105 -3.24 7.29 -7.99
CA GLU A 105 -2.19 7.94 -7.20
C GLU A 105 -2.20 9.45 -7.42
N ALA A 106 -2.24 9.91 -8.68
CA ALA A 106 -2.32 11.32 -9.01
C ALA A 106 -3.57 11.99 -8.41
N TYR A 107 -4.68 11.27 -8.34
CA TYR A 107 -5.91 11.78 -7.71
C TYR A 107 -5.68 11.99 -6.21
N LEU A 108 -5.11 11.01 -5.52
CA LEU A 108 -4.82 11.09 -4.09
C LEU A 108 -3.80 12.19 -3.77
N VAL A 109 -2.74 12.33 -4.57
CA VAL A 109 -1.76 13.41 -4.44
C VAL A 109 -2.42 14.78 -4.62
N THR A 110 -3.28 14.95 -5.62
CA THR A 110 -3.85 16.26 -5.94
C THR A 110 -5.03 16.65 -5.06
N GLN A 111 -5.84 15.69 -4.64
CA GLN A 111 -7.09 15.93 -3.90
C GLN A 111 -6.96 15.75 -2.39
N TYR A 112 -5.92 15.05 -1.93
CA TYR A 112 -5.67 14.75 -0.52
C TYR A 112 -4.24 15.10 -0.08
N GLU A 113 -3.39 15.61 -0.97
CA GLU A 113 -2.00 15.98 -0.66
C GLU A 113 -1.15 14.80 -0.13
N MET A 114 -1.58 13.57 -0.42
CA MET A 114 -0.87 12.35 -0.04
C MET A 114 0.49 12.28 -0.73
N LYS A 115 1.47 11.65 -0.07
CA LYS A 115 2.83 11.51 -0.60
C LYS A 115 3.20 10.04 -0.72
N PHE A 116 3.57 9.63 -1.92
CA PHE A 116 4.03 8.28 -2.21
C PHE A 116 5.55 8.28 -2.23
N THR A 117 6.16 7.36 -1.48
CA THR A 117 7.62 7.26 -1.37
C THR A 117 8.03 5.83 -1.02
N ILE A 118 9.34 5.58 -1.00
CA ILE A 118 9.93 4.37 -0.46
C ILE A 118 10.43 4.64 0.96
N ALA A 119 10.23 3.69 1.86
CA ALA A 119 10.75 3.73 3.21
C ALA A 119 12.28 3.58 3.19
N GLU A 120 13.01 4.55 3.73
CA GLU A 120 14.49 4.61 3.75
C GLU A 120 15.14 4.05 5.02
#